data_AF-A0A9W6Q870-F1
#
_entry.id   AF-A0A9W6Q870-F1
#
_cell.length_a   1.000
_cell.length_b   1.000
_cell.length_c   1.000
_cell.angle_alpha   90.00
_cell.angle_beta   90.00
_cell.angle_gamma   90.00
#
_symmetry.space_group_name_H-M   'P 1'
#
loop_
_entity.id
_entity.type
_entity.pdbx_description
1 polymer ?
#
loop_
_entity_poly.entity_id
_entity_poly.type
_entity_poly.pdbx_seq_one_letter_code
_entity_poly.pdbx_strand_id
1 'polypeptide(L)'
;MTALDLPGAAPQDAEQERRTPVWRLLVLGVAVLALLGGSLGYVLHARGRGGAHRAVAADASFALDRPGLYYRDAATGRVARESGPAGGPSCDRFHAGGERSLCLRALPGTPARTEAVVYDRAFTRLQSITVPGVPNRARVSASGNLLSWTAFAVGDSYAASGFSTRTSVLDLRSGYLIKSIEDIPLTVDGARHHAADVNYWGVSFAADDNRFYATVSTGGRTHLVEGDLAAWSARTLRENVECPSLSPDGTRIAFKKKVSDDPAAPWRLYVLDLDGLREHPLAETRSVDDQAAWLDGATLGYALPGGDGRSTDIWTVPADGTGAPVLRVPGASSPVAVQAPGAAPAGNAAAGSGHTAGHG
;
A
#
# COMPACT_ATOMS: atom_id res chain seq x y z
N MET A 1 -14.49 94.84 21.82
CA MET A 1 -13.68 93.94 20.97
C MET A 1 -12.47 93.58 21.80
N THR A 2 -12.47 92.39 22.40
CA THR A 2 -11.53 92.00 23.45
C THR A 2 -11.08 90.58 23.13
N ALA A 3 -9.77 90.40 22.99
CA ALA A 3 -9.11 89.11 22.84
C ALA A 3 -8.33 88.80 24.12
N LEU A 4 -8.36 87.54 24.56
CA LEU A 4 -7.40 86.89 25.47
C LEU A 4 -7.66 85.37 25.54
N ASP A 5 -6.56 84.64 25.76
CA ASP A 5 -6.29 83.18 25.71
C ASP A 5 -7.21 82.20 26.46
N LEU A 6 -7.12 80.90 26.10
CA LEU A 6 -6.76 79.74 26.97
C LEU A 6 -6.70 78.39 26.15
N PRO A 7 -6.09 77.29 26.67
CA PRO A 7 -5.30 76.30 25.92
C PRO A 7 -5.81 74.82 26.00
N GLY A 8 -5.09 73.90 25.32
CA GLY A 8 -4.89 72.51 25.80
C GLY A 8 -5.36 71.39 24.87
N ALA A 9 -4.41 70.73 24.18
CA ALA A 9 -4.62 69.45 23.50
C ALA A 9 -4.37 68.27 24.47
N ALA A 10 -5.25 67.26 24.46
CA ALA A 10 -5.07 66.00 25.16
C ALA A 10 -4.96 64.83 24.16
N PRO A 11 -4.03 63.87 24.37
CA PRO A 11 -3.84 62.72 23.48
C PRO A 11 -4.78 61.55 23.84
N GLN A 12 -5.33 60.88 22.83
CA GLN A 12 -6.04 59.60 22.96
C GLN A 12 -5.12 58.46 22.52
N ASP A 13 -4.22 58.02 23.40
CA ASP A 13 -3.44 56.79 23.26
C ASP A 13 -3.20 56.21 24.67
N ALA A 14 -3.96 55.19 25.09
CA ALA A 14 -3.57 54.21 26.13
C ALA A 14 -4.72 53.23 26.48
N GLU A 15 -5.10 52.34 25.56
CA GLU A 15 -5.85 51.13 25.95
C GLU A 15 -5.22 49.85 25.39
N GLN A 16 -3.89 49.89 25.27
CA GLN A 16 -3.12 48.80 24.68
C GLN A 16 -1.88 48.43 25.48
N GLU A 17 -1.93 48.42 26.83
CA GLU A 17 -0.86 47.77 27.61
C GLU A 17 -1.20 47.53 29.09
N ARG A 18 -1.81 46.37 29.41
CA ARG A 18 -1.58 45.70 30.71
C ARG A 18 -2.03 44.22 30.74
N ARG A 19 -1.63 43.42 29.74
CA ARG A 19 -1.59 41.95 29.93
C ARG A 19 -0.28 41.62 30.64
N THR A 20 -0.34 41.48 31.97
CA THR A 20 0.82 41.17 32.83
C THR A 20 1.55 39.90 32.36
N PRO A 21 2.86 39.76 32.62
CA PRO A 21 3.63 38.55 32.27
C PRO A 21 3.00 37.27 32.85
N VAL A 22 2.30 37.39 33.97
CA VAL A 22 1.52 36.31 34.60
C VAL A 22 0.39 35.81 33.69
N TRP A 23 -0.34 36.70 33.01
CA TRP A 23 -1.38 36.31 32.05
C TRP A 23 -0.81 35.53 30.86
N ARG A 24 0.36 35.96 30.36
CA ARG A 24 1.05 35.25 29.27
C ARG A 24 1.51 33.85 29.70
N LEU A 25 2.03 33.71 30.92
CA LEU A 25 2.42 32.42 31.50
C LEU A 25 1.22 31.49 31.75
N LEU A 26 0.08 32.03 32.18
CA LEU A 26 -1.15 31.26 32.35
C LEU A 26 -1.70 30.76 31.02
N VAL A 27 -1.75 31.62 29.98
CA VAL A 27 -2.16 31.21 28.64
C VAL A 27 -1.22 30.14 28.08
N LEU A 28 0.10 30.31 28.27
CA LEU A 28 1.09 29.32 27.85
C LEU A 28 0.90 27.98 28.59
N GLY A 29 0.69 28.03 29.91
CA GLY A 29 0.44 26.84 30.74
C GLY A 29 -0.81 26.07 30.31
N VAL A 30 -1.91 26.79 30.04
CA VAL A 30 -3.15 26.19 29.53
C VAL A 30 -2.96 25.61 28.13
N ALA A 31 -2.25 26.31 27.24
CA ALA A 31 -1.95 25.81 25.90
C ALA A 31 -1.08 24.54 25.95
N VAL A 32 -0.04 24.52 26.80
CA VAL A 32 0.81 23.34 27.01
C VAL A 32 0.00 22.18 27.58
N LEU A 33 -0.85 22.41 28.57
CA LEU A 33 -1.72 21.37 29.14
C LEU A 33 -2.75 20.86 28.13
N ALA A 34 -3.31 21.73 27.29
CA ALA A 34 -4.22 21.33 26.21
C ALA A 34 -3.50 20.53 25.12
N LEU A 35 -2.27 20.89 24.77
CA LEU A 35 -1.44 20.14 23.82
C LEU A 35 -0.98 18.80 24.40
N LEU A 36 -0.60 18.75 25.68
CA LEU A 36 -0.23 17.50 26.37
C LEU A 36 -1.45 16.60 26.57
N GLY A 37 -2.60 17.16 26.95
CA GLY A 37 -3.87 16.43 27.06
C GLY A 37 -4.37 15.95 25.70
N GLY A 38 -4.27 16.79 24.66
CA GLY A 38 -4.64 16.44 23.28
C GLY A 38 -3.73 15.40 22.67
N SER A 39 -2.41 15.49 22.89
CA SER A 39 -1.45 14.49 22.43
C SER A 39 -1.58 13.17 23.19
N LEU A 40 -1.76 13.19 24.52
CA LEU A 40 -2.03 11.99 25.31
C LEU A 40 -3.38 11.36 24.90
N GLY A 41 -4.42 12.17 24.74
CA GLY A 41 -5.73 11.74 24.24
C GLY A 41 -5.65 11.15 22.84
N TYR A 42 -4.90 11.77 21.94
CA TYR A 42 -4.64 11.25 20.59
C TYR A 42 -3.85 9.95 20.62
N VAL A 43 -2.82 9.83 21.46
CA VAL A 43 -2.02 8.59 21.60
C VAL A 43 -2.86 7.46 22.19
N LEU A 44 -3.71 7.74 23.18
CA LEU A 44 -4.63 6.76 23.76
C LEU A 44 -5.74 6.38 22.77
N HIS A 45 -6.26 7.33 22.00
CA HIS A 45 -7.24 7.10 20.94
C HIS A 45 -6.66 6.32 19.75
N ALA A 46 -5.43 6.63 19.36
CA ALA A 46 -4.67 5.90 18.33
C ALA A 46 -4.31 4.48 18.79
N ARG A 47 -3.96 4.29 20.07
CA ARG A 47 -3.79 2.96 20.68
C ARG A 47 -5.11 2.18 20.74
N GLY A 48 -6.24 2.87 20.91
CA GLY A 48 -7.58 2.26 20.87
C GLY A 48 -8.02 1.84 19.47
N ARG A 49 -7.58 2.54 18.41
CA ARG A 49 -7.85 2.18 17.01
C ARG A 49 -6.89 1.14 16.45
N GLY A 50 -5.63 1.16 16.88
CA GLY A 50 -4.60 0.21 16.49
C GLY A 50 -4.43 -0.92 17.49
N GLY A 51 -5.53 -1.54 17.94
CA GLY A 51 -5.46 -2.71 18.80
C GLY A 51 -4.62 -3.76 18.10
N ALA A 52 -3.39 -4.00 18.58
CA ALA A 52 -2.56 -5.09 18.12
C ALA A 52 -3.38 -6.37 18.29
N HIS A 53 -3.99 -6.86 17.20
CA HIS A 53 -4.67 -8.14 17.21
C HIS A 53 -3.62 -9.14 17.72
N ARG A 54 -3.93 -9.80 18.84
CA ARG A 54 -3.03 -10.81 19.41
C ARG A 54 -2.65 -11.77 18.29
N ALA A 55 -1.37 -12.09 18.17
CA ALA A 55 -0.92 -13.04 17.18
C ALA A 55 -1.64 -14.39 17.39
N VAL A 56 -2.54 -14.74 16.47
CA VAL A 56 -3.27 -16.01 16.45
C VAL A 56 -2.70 -16.86 15.34
N ALA A 57 -2.38 -18.12 15.64
CA ALA A 57 -1.98 -19.10 14.64
C ALA A 57 -3.17 -19.55 13.78
N ALA A 58 -2.89 -20.22 12.66
CA ALA A 58 -3.94 -20.88 11.90
C ALA A 58 -4.52 -22.07 12.70
N ASP A 59 -5.81 -22.33 12.50
CA ASP A 59 -6.44 -23.58 12.90
C ASP A 59 -5.84 -24.71 12.07
N ALA A 60 -5.64 -25.89 12.67
CA ALA A 60 -4.98 -27.01 12.01
C ALA A 60 -5.69 -27.50 10.73
N SER A 61 -6.99 -27.22 10.59
CA SER A 61 -7.80 -27.57 9.41
C SER A 61 -7.85 -26.48 8.35
N PHE A 62 -7.27 -25.31 8.60
CA PHE A 62 -7.31 -24.19 7.67
C PHE A 62 -6.04 -24.13 6.82
N ALA A 63 -6.21 -24.23 5.50
CA ALA A 63 -5.13 -24.18 4.54
C ALA A 63 -5.54 -23.41 3.28
N LEU A 64 -4.54 -23.06 2.48
CA LEU A 64 -4.71 -22.59 1.11
C LEU A 64 -4.87 -23.78 0.16
N ASP A 65 -5.64 -24.81 0.52
CA ASP A 65 -5.73 -26.07 -0.24
C ASP A 65 -6.79 -26.05 -1.35
N ARG A 66 -7.73 -25.11 -1.28
CA ARG A 66 -8.87 -25.01 -2.19
C ARG A 66 -8.81 -23.72 -3.00
N PRO A 67 -9.17 -23.75 -4.30
CA PRO A 67 -9.27 -22.53 -5.06
C PRO A 67 -10.36 -21.61 -4.50
N GLY A 68 -10.19 -20.30 -4.68
CA GLY A 68 -11.17 -19.29 -4.32
C GLY A 68 -10.57 -18.01 -3.76
N LEU A 69 -11.45 -17.12 -3.31
CA LEU A 69 -11.08 -15.86 -2.68
C LEU A 69 -10.72 -16.06 -1.21
N TYR A 70 -9.50 -15.71 -0.86
CA TYR A 70 -9.03 -15.57 0.52
C TYR A 70 -8.85 -14.10 0.87
N TYR A 71 -9.01 -13.76 2.14
CA TYR A 71 -8.97 -12.38 2.60
C TYR A 71 -8.63 -12.29 4.09
N ARG A 72 -8.27 -11.09 4.56
CA ARG A 72 -8.20 -10.75 5.98
C ARG A 72 -9.60 -10.35 6.46
N ASP A 73 -10.16 -11.09 7.40
CA ASP A 73 -11.39 -10.74 8.09
C ASP A 73 -11.16 -9.56 9.04
N ALA A 74 -11.99 -8.52 8.95
CA ALA A 74 -11.82 -7.28 9.69
C ALA A 74 -12.14 -7.43 11.18
N ALA A 75 -13.09 -8.29 11.54
CA ALA A 75 -13.53 -8.47 12.92
C ALA A 75 -12.48 -9.21 13.75
N THR A 76 -11.90 -10.27 13.19
CA THR A 76 -10.94 -11.15 13.87
C THR A 76 -9.49 -10.79 13.55
N GLY A 77 -9.23 -10.12 12.43
CA GLY A 77 -7.88 -9.93 11.88
C GLY A 77 -7.28 -11.20 11.27
N ARG A 78 -8.02 -12.31 11.21
CA ARG A 78 -7.55 -13.61 10.74
C ARG A 78 -7.80 -13.79 9.24
N VAL A 79 -7.00 -14.62 8.60
CA VAL A 79 -7.26 -15.01 7.21
C VAL A 79 -8.49 -15.91 7.14
N ALA A 80 -9.38 -15.62 6.21
CA ALA A 80 -10.59 -16.37 5.92
C ALA A 80 -10.63 -16.76 4.43
N ARG A 81 -11.49 -17.72 4.12
CA ARG A 81 -11.87 -18.08 2.75
C ARG A 81 -13.34 -17.70 2.56
N GLU A 82 -13.68 -17.21 1.37
CA GLU A 82 -15.05 -16.90 1.02
C GLU A 82 -15.99 -18.10 1.31
N SER A 83 -17.16 -17.80 1.89
CA SER A 83 -18.15 -18.78 2.32
C SER A 83 -17.69 -19.75 3.43
N GLY A 84 -16.68 -19.39 4.21
CA GLY A 84 -16.23 -20.12 5.40
C GLY A 84 -15.83 -19.20 6.56
N PRO A 85 -15.68 -19.73 7.78
CA PRO A 85 -15.20 -18.94 8.91
C PRO A 85 -13.72 -18.55 8.73
N ALA A 86 -13.31 -17.49 9.43
CA ALA A 86 -11.89 -17.17 9.57
C ALA A 86 -11.18 -18.27 10.38
N GLY A 87 -10.14 -18.86 9.80
CA GLY A 87 -9.39 -19.95 10.42
C GLY A 87 -7.88 -19.85 10.21
N GLY A 88 -7.40 -18.96 9.35
CA GLY A 88 -5.97 -18.74 9.14
C GLY A 88 -5.33 -17.88 10.23
N PRO A 89 -4.05 -17.52 10.05
CA PRO A 89 -3.32 -16.72 11.02
C PRO A 89 -3.85 -15.29 11.06
N SER A 90 -3.60 -14.59 12.16
CA SER A 90 -3.86 -13.14 12.27
C SER A 90 -2.83 -12.33 11.48
N CYS A 91 -3.28 -11.48 10.56
CA CYS A 91 -2.45 -10.62 9.73
C CYS A 91 -3.01 -9.19 9.70
N ASP A 92 -2.17 -8.19 9.50
CA ASP A 92 -2.57 -6.82 9.12
C ASP A 92 -2.64 -6.66 7.60
N ARG A 93 -1.75 -7.37 6.88
CA ARG A 93 -1.78 -7.53 5.41
C ARG A 93 -1.49 -8.98 5.06
N PHE A 94 -2.21 -9.49 4.07
CA PHE A 94 -2.08 -10.87 3.62
C PHE A 94 -1.95 -10.94 2.09
N HIS A 95 -1.07 -11.81 1.60
CA HIS A 95 -1.03 -12.18 0.18
C HIS A 95 -0.55 -13.62 0.04
N ALA A 96 -0.99 -14.32 -1.01
CA ALA A 96 -0.51 -15.66 -1.33
C ALA A 96 -0.23 -15.79 -2.83
N GLY A 97 0.68 -16.71 -3.17
CA GLY A 97 1.08 -17.00 -4.54
C GLY A 97 1.89 -18.30 -4.58
N GLY A 98 1.64 -19.14 -5.58
CA GLY A 98 2.23 -20.47 -5.68
C GLY A 98 2.08 -21.28 -4.38
N GLU A 99 3.19 -21.75 -3.84
CA GLU A 99 3.24 -22.57 -2.62
C GLU A 99 3.49 -21.76 -1.33
N ARG A 100 3.36 -20.43 -1.39
CA ARG A 100 3.73 -19.54 -0.28
C ARG A 100 2.66 -18.51 0.02
N SER A 101 2.68 -18.05 1.27
CA SER A 101 1.92 -16.88 1.67
C SER A 101 2.73 -15.96 2.59
N LEU A 102 2.36 -14.68 2.56
CA LEU A 102 2.99 -13.61 3.31
C LEU A 102 1.94 -12.95 4.20
N CYS A 103 2.24 -12.94 5.50
CA CYS A 103 1.43 -12.30 6.52
C CYS A 103 2.27 -11.21 7.19
N LEU A 104 1.85 -9.95 7.08
CA LEU A 104 2.48 -8.86 7.82
C LEU A 104 1.74 -8.63 9.13
N ARG A 105 2.47 -8.43 10.21
CA ARG A 105 1.92 -8.18 11.55
C ARG A 105 2.58 -6.97 12.16
N ALA A 106 1.78 -6.02 12.63
CA ALA A 106 2.26 -4.94 13.46
C ALA A 106 2.70 -5.50 14.82
N LEU A 107 3.93 -5.22 15.21
CA LEU A 107 4.46 -5.59 16.52
C LEU A 107 4.28 -4.44 17.50
N PRO A 108 3.99 -4.74 18.78
CA PRO A 108 3.95 -3.71 19.80
C PRO A 108 5.34 -3.06 19.99
N GLY A 109 5.32 -1.77 20.32
CA GLY A 109 6.50 -0.97 20.63
C GLY A 109 6.51 0.38 19.93
N THR A 110 7.40 1.25 20.41
CA THR A 110 7.75 2.53 19.79
C THR A 110 9.27 2.56 19.60
N PRO A 111 9.80 2.73 18.39
CA PRO A 111 9.09 2.95 17.12
C PRO A 111 8.30 1.71 16.66
N ALA A 112 7.34 1.93 15.75
CA ALA A 112 6.53 0.84 15.18
C ALA A 112 7.42 -0.15 14.42
N ARG A 113 7.06 -1.43 14.48
CA ARG A 113 7.75 -2.51 13.78
C ARG A 113 6.73 -3.43 13.12
N THR A 114 7.15 -4.07 12.04
CA THR A 114 6.38 -5.06 11.29
C THR A 114 7.15 -6.37 11.27
N GLU A 115 6.46 -7.47 11.53
CA GLU A 115 6.96 -8.81 11.24
C GLU A 115 6.35 -9.31 9.93
N ALA A 116 7.19 -9.58 8.94
CA ALA A 116 6.85 -10.28 7.71
C ALA A 116 7.03 -11.78 7.94
N VAL A 117 5.94 -12.53 8.03
CA VAL A 117 5.95 -13.98 8.25
C VAL A 117 5.65 -14.70 6.95
N VAL A 118 6.57 -15.59 6.57
CA VAL A 118 6.46 -16.45 5.39
C VAL A 118 5.92 -17.81 5.83
N TYR A 119 4.86 -18.24 5.16
CA TYR A 119 4.19 -19.50 5.40
C TYR A 119 4.16 -20.37 4.13
N ASP A 120 4.04 -21.68 4.31
CA ASP A 120 3.56 -22.57 3.25
C ASP A 120 2.02 -22.54 3.13
N ARG A 121 1.44 -23.37 2.27
CA ARG A 121 -0.03 -23.46 2.08
C ARG A 121 -0.77 -24.02 3.29
N ALA A 122 -0.11 -24.75 4.18
CA ALA A 122 -0.67 -25.26 5.43
C ALA A 122 -0.49 -24.30 6.61
N PHE A 123 0.01 -23.08 6.36
CA PHE A 123 0.37 -22.10 7.37
C PHE A 123 1.44 -22.59 8.36
N THR A 124 2.29 -23.53 7.94
CA THR A 124 3.56 -23.79 8.64
C THR A 124 4.49 -22.60 8.42
N ARG A 125 4.96 -22.00 9.51
CA ARG A 125 5.90 -20.87 9.45
C ARG A 125 7.24 -21.37 8.91
N LEU A 126 7.68 -20.81 7.79
CA LEU A 126 8.98 -21.12 7.16
C LEU A 126 10.05 -20.15 7.65
N GLN A 127 9.75 -18.85 7.65
CA GLN A 127 10.67 -17.79 8.04
C GLN A 127 9.90 -16.56 8.53
N SER A 128 10.60 -15.68 9.24
CA SER A 128 10.10 -14.34 9.54
C SER A 128 11.21 -13.30 9.48
N ILE A 129 10.86 -12.09 9.08
CA ILE A 129 11.75 -10.94 9.09
C ILE A 129 11.07 -9.81 9.84
N THR A 130 11.76 -9.20 10.79
CA THR A 130 11.27 -8.00 11.48
C THR A 130 11.89 -6.77 10.86
N VAL A 131 11.06 -5.83 10.42
CA VAL A 131 11.45 -4.55 9.82
C VAL A 131 10.83 -3.39 10.60
N PRO A 132 11.46 -2.19 10.59
CA PRO A 132 10.82 -0.99 11.12
C PRO A 132 9.59 -0.62 10.28
N GLY A 133 8.65 0.07 10.93
CA GLY A 133 7.49 0.65 10.25
C GLY A 133 6.17 -0.09 10.45
N VAL A 134 5.10 0.50 9.92
CA VAL A 134 3.72 -0.02 9.98
C VAL A 134 3.42 -0.83 8.72
N PRO A 135 2.78 -2.01 8.80
CA PRO A 135 2.47 -2.83 7.63
C PRO A 135 1.61 -2.08 6.60
N ASN A 136 1.96 -2.13 5.31
CA ASN A 136 1.17 -1.47 4.28
C ASN A 136 0.82 -2.32 3.05
N ARG A 137 1.79 -3.04 2.45
CA ARG A 137 1.55 -3.91 1.29
C ARG A 137 2.28 -5.22 1.45
N ALA A 138 1.66 -6.30 0.99
CA ALA A 138 2.25 -7.62 0.89
C ALA A 138 2.02 -8.14 -0.52
N ARG A 139 3.05 -8.71 -1.14
CA ARG A 139 2.97 -9.34 -2.46
C ARG A 139 3.80 -10.60 -2.48
N VAL A 140 3.29 -11.62 -3.15
CA VAL A 140 3.98 -12.88 -3.43
C VAL A 140 3.92 -13.09 -4.94
N SER A 141 5.02 -13.51 -5.57
CA SER A 141 5.02 -13.83 -7.00
C SER A 141 4.16 -15.05 -7.30
N ALA A 142 3.78 -15.22 -8.57
CA ALA A 142 2.92 -16.33 -8.99
C ALA A 142 3.53 -17.71 -8.66
N SER A 143 4.85 -17.83 -8.70
CA SER A 143 5.59 -19.06 -8.33
C SER A 143 5.67 -19.27 -6.81
N GLY A 144 5.54 -18.20 -6.02
CA GLY A 144 5.80 -18.21 -4.58
C GLY A 144 7.27 -17.96 -4.20
N ASN A 145 8.18 -17.76 -5.15
CA ASN A 145 9.61 -17.63 -4.85
C ASN A 145 10.02 -16.23 -4.41
N LEU A 146 9.37 -15.19 -4.95
CA LEU A 146 9.64 -13.80 -4.59
C LEU A 146 8.54 -13.25 -3.69
N LEU A 147 8.94 -12.57 -2.63
CA LEU A 147 8.05 -11.92 -1.69
C LEU A 147 8.46 -10.47 -1.57
N SER A 148 7.49 -9.56 -1.56
CA SER A 148 7.71 -8.16 -1.27
C SER A 148 6.77 -7.67 -0.18
N TRP A 149 7.28 -6.77 0.63
CA TRP A 149 6.44 -6.00 1.54
C TRP A 149 6.88 -4.54 1.58
N THR A 150 5.89 -3.67 1.76
CA THR A 150 6.09 -2.25 2.03
C THR A 150 5.63 -1.97 3.46
N ALA A 151 6.49 -1.30 4.23
CA ALA A 151 6.15 -0.73 5.52
C ALA A 151 6.27 0.79 5.49
N PHE A 152 5.40 1.50 6.19
CA PHE A 152 5.51 2.95 6.37
C PHE A 152 6.66 3.25 7.32
N ALA A 153 7.64 4.02 6.87
CA ALA A 153 8.77 4.40 7.72
C ALA A 153 8.30 5.35 8.83
N VAL A 154 8.75 5.09 10.04
CA VAL A 154 8.48 5.96 11.20
C VAL A 154 9.79 6.66 11.56
N GLY A 155 9.80 7.99 11.47
CA GLY A 155 10.93 8.81 11.93
C GLY A 155 11.96 9.21 10.88
N ASP A 156 11.69 9.02 9.58
CA ASP A 156 12.52 9.60 8.52
C ASP A 156 12.30 11.12 8.48
N SER A 157 13.16 11.83 9.24
CA SER A 157 13.54 13.24 9.17
C SER A 157 12.46 14.30 8.88
N TYR A 158 12.27 15.17 9.87
CA TYR A 158 11.54 16.46 9.87
C TYR A 158 11.87 17.47 8.72
N ALA A 159 12.65 17.07 7.71
CA ALA A 159 13.06 17.89 6.57
C ALA A 159 12.44 17.45 5.23
N ALA A 160 11.85 16.24 5.13
CA ALA A 160 11.07 15.83 3.99
C ALA A 160 9.59 15.86 4.38
N SER A 161 8.82 16.82 3.86
CA SER A 161 7.36 16.91 4.04
C SER A 161 6.59 15.81 3.29
N GLY A 162 7.21 14.65 3.07
CA GLY A 162 6.70 13.53 2.29
C GLY A 162 6.65 12.24 3.11
N PHE A 163 5.65 11.44 2.80
CA PHE A 163 5.50 10.09 3.30
C PHE A 163 6.67 9.20 2.81
N SER A 164 7.31 8.46 3.72
CA SER A 164 8.43 7.55 3.42
C SER A 164 7.97 6.10 3.63
N THR A 165 8.29 5.24 2.67
CA THR A 165 8.13 3.79 2.82
C THR A 165 9.48 3.10 2.80
N ARG A 166 9.50 1.86 3.28
CA ARG A 166 10.56 0.92 2.96
C ARG A 166 9.96 -0.31 2.31
N THR A 167 10.43 -0.61 1.11
CA THR A 167 9.99 -1.77 0.34
C THR A 167 11.11 -2.79 0.21
N SER A 168 10.89 -3.98 0.77
CA SER A 168 11.86 -5.08 0.72
C SER A 168 11.42 -6.13 -0.31
N VAL A 169 12.39 -6.91 -0.79
CA VAL A 169 12.17 -8.10 -1.62
C VAL A 169 12.99 -9.27 -1.06
N LEU A 170 12.37 -10.43 -0.90
CA LEU A 170 13.02 -11.68 -0.47
C LEU A 170 12.88 -12.70 -1.58
N ASP A 171 14.00 -13.28 -2.02
CA ASP A 171 14.03 -14.47 -2.87
C ASP A 171 14.24 -15.72 -2.00
N LEU A 172 13.23 -16.59 -1.94
CA LEU A 172 13.28 -17.82 -1.14
C LEU A 172 14.19 -18.90 -1.74
N ARG A 173 14.54 -18.80 -3.02
CA ARG A 173 15.43 -19.78 -3.67
C ARG A 173 16.86 -19.63 -3.17
N SER A 174 17.32 -18.38 -3.04
CA SER A 174 18.66 -18.02 -2.59
C SER A 174 18.73 -17.62 -1.11
N GLY A 175 17.59 -17.27 -0.50
CA GLY A 175 17.53 -16.64 0.82
C GLY A 175 17.96 -15.17 0.81
N TYR A 176 18.21 -14.58 -0.37
CA TYR A 176 18.69 -13.21 -0.48
C TYR A 176 17.59 -12.19 -0.16
N LEU A 177 17.86 -11.33 0.82
CA LEU A 177 16.97 -10.25 1.24
C LEU A 177 17.50 -8.90 0.75
N ILE A 178 16.77 -8.31 -0.18
CA ILE A 178 16.89 -6.90 -0.52
C ILE A 178 16.12 -6.12 0.55
N LYS A 179 16.86 -5.43 1.42
CA LYS A 179 16.27 -4.68 2.53
C LYS A 179 15.48 -3.46 2.05
N SER A 180 15.97 -2.79 1.01
CA SER A 180 15.28 -1.69 0.33
C SER A 180 15.53 -1.78 -1.16
N ILE A 181 14.47 -1.71 -1.96
CA ILE A 181 14.58 -1.59 -3.43
C ILE A 181 14.84 -0.15 -3.88
N GLU A 182 14.89 0.82 -2.97
CA GLU A 182 15.24 2.22 -3.28
C GLU A 182 16.68 2.38 -3.77
N ASP A 183 17.55 1.43 -3.41
CA ASP A 183 18.94 1.40 -3.85
C ASP A 183 19.10 0.92 -5.31
N ILE A 184 17.99 0.57 -6.00
CA ILE A 184 18.00 0.19 -7.41
C ILE A 184 18.23 1.44 -8.27
N PRO A 185 19.28 1.47 -9.12
CA PRO A 185 19.51 2.53 -10.10
C PRO A 185 18.26 2.78 -10.95
N LEU A 186 17.75 4.01 -10.89
CA LEU A 186 16.59 4.45 -11.65
C LEU A 186 17.00 5.14 -12.94
N THR A 187 16.28 4.86 -14.02
CA THR A 187 16.30 5.61 -15.27
C THR A 187 14.95 6.30 -15.44
N VAL A 188 14.96 7.63 -15.61
CA VAL A 188 13.77 8.44 -15.92
C VAL A 188 13.98 9.05 -17.29
N ASP A 189 13.04 8.86 -18.21
CA ASP A 189 13.08 9.40 -19.59
C ASP A 189 14.39 9.09 -20.34
N GLY A 190 14.93 7.89 -20.12
CA GLY A 190 16.17 7.42 -20.76
C GLY A 190 17.47 7.93 -20.13
N ALA A 191 17.40 8.77 -19.09
CA ALA A 191 18.56 9.25 -18.36
C ALA A 191 18.65 8.65 -16.95
N ARG A 192 19.87 8.38 -16.49
CA ARG A 192 20.10 7.92 -15.11
C ARG A 192 19.64 9.01 -14.14
N HIS A 193 18.81 8.62 -13.18
CA HIS A 193 18.24 9.50 -12.17
C HIS A 193 18.71 9.09 -10.79
N HIS A 194 19.15 10.09 -10.01
CA HIS A 194 19.52 9.90 -8.61
C HIS A 194 19.09 11.15 -7.84
N ALA A 195 18.18 10.96 -6.91
CA ALA A 195 17.70 12.02 -6.03
C ALA A 195 17.36 11.44 -4.66
N ALA A 196 17.50 12.26 -3.61
CA ALA A 196 17.25 11.84 -2.25
C ALA A 196 15.76 11.56 -1.95
N ASP A 197 14.86 12.02 -2.83
CA ASP A 197 13.41 11.85 -2.70
C ASP A 197 12.87 10.62 -3.44
N VAL A 198 13.74 9.79 -4.02
CA VAL A 198 13.35 8.54 -4.68
C VAL A 198 12.80 7.57 -3.64
N ASN A 199 11.52 7.23 -3.74
CA ASN A 199 10.88 6.25 -2.86
C ASN A 199 10.04 5.25 -3.66
N TYR A 200 10.15 3.95 -3.33
CA TYR A 200 9.46 2.88 -4.06
C TYR A 200 8.45 2.13 -3.19
N TRP A 201 7.27 1.82 -3.75
CA TRP A 201 6.26 1.00 -3.07
C TRP A 201 5.32 0.27 -4.03
N GLY A 202 4.54 -0.67 -3.47
CA GLY A 202 3.48 -1.35 -4.22
C GLY A 202 4.02 -2.22 -5.35
N VAL A 203 4.79 -3.24 -5.00
CA VAL A 203 5.41 -4.16 -5.96
C VAL A 203 4.39 -5.16 -6.50
N SER A 204 4.55 -5.52 -7.78
CA SER A 204 3.97 -6.71 -8.41
C SER A 204 5.04 -7.41 -9.25
N PHE A 205 5.11 -8.74 -9.19
CA PHE A 205 6.11 -9.52 -9.93
C PHE A 205 5.55 -10.04 -11.25
N ALA A 206 6.41 -10.14 -12.26
CA ALA A 206 6.14 -10.91 -13.47
C ALA A 206 6.35 -12.41 -13.22
N ALA A 207 5.90 -13.25 -14.16
CA ALA A 207 5.95 -14.70 -14.03
C ALA A 207 7.38 -15.29 -14.07
N ASP A 208 8.37 -14.51 -14.50
CA ASP A 208 9.77 -14.94 -14.63
C ASP A 208 10.56 -14.88 -13.30
N ASP A 209 9.95 -14.41 -12.21
CA ASP A 209 10.62 -14.15 -10.93
C ASP A 209 11.88 -13.28 -11.08
N ASN A 210 11.85 -12.32 -12.01
CA ASN A 210 12.93 -11.35 -12.20
C ASN A 210 12.38 -9.94 -12.44
N ARG A 211 11.48 -9.80 -13.41
CA ARG A 211 10.87 -8.52 -13.72
C ARG A 211 9.83 -8.18 -12.65
N PHE A 212 9.82 -6.93 -12.23
CA PHE A 212 8.80 -6.41 -11.33
C PHE A 212 8.29 -5.05 -11.79
N TYR A 213 7.10 -4.72 -11.35
CA TYR A 213 6.50 -3.40 -11.48
C TYR A 213 6.31 -2.80 -10.10
N ALA A 214 6.58 -1.51 -9.95
CA ALA A 214 6.38 -0.80 -8.71
C ALA A 214 5.97 0.65 -8.98
N THR A 215 5.53 1.31 -7.93
CA THR A 215 5.48 2.78 -7.90
C THR A 215 6.86 3.29 -7.53
N VAL A 216 7.30 4.37 -8.17
CA VAL A 216 8.35 5.24 -7.66
C VAL A 216 7.83 6.66 -7.57
N SER A 217 8.15 7.37 -6.49
CA SER A 217 7.98 8.81 -6.41
C SER A 217 9.33 9.50 -6.46
N THR A 218 9.42 10.57 -7.24
CA THR A 218 10.54 11.51 -7.27
C THR A 218 10.09 12.79 -8.00
N GLY A 219 10.66 13.94 -7.66
CA GLY A 219 10.29 15.22 -8.27
C GLY A 219 8.83 15.62 -8.03
N GLY A 220 8.20 15.13 -6.96
CA GLY A 220 6.79 15.36 -6.66
C GLY A 220 5.80 14.63 -7.56
N ARG A 221 6.27 13.65 -8.35
CA ARG A 221 5.45 12.86 -9.28
C ARG A 221 5.58 11.38 -8.95
N THR A 222 4.54 10.61 -9.24
CA THR A 222 4.55 9.15 -9.15
C THR A 222 4.70 8.54 -10.54
N HIS A 223 5.41 7.43 -10.64
CA HIS A 223 5.64 6.72 -11.89
C HIS A 223 5.47 5.21 -11.68
N LEU A 224 4.96 4.54 -12.71
CA LEU A 224 5.16 3.11 -12.92
C LEU A 224 6.61 2.89 -13.33
N VAL A 225 7.30 2.01 -12.63
CA VAL A 225 8.58 1.46 -13.09
C VAL A 225 8.44 0.02 -13.53
N GLU A 226 9.27 -0.36 -14.50
CA GLU A 226 9.66 -1.74 -14.73
C GLU A 226 11.07 -1.91 -14.17
N GLY A 227 11.25 -2.86 -13.27
CA GLY A 227 12.54 -3.22 -12.70
C GLY A 227 12.95 -4.63 -13.07
N ASP A 228 14.26 -4.85 -13.04
CA ASP A 228 14.94 -6.11 -13.30
C ASP A 228 15.86 -6.41 -12.11
N LEU A 229 15.52 -7.46 -11.36
CA LEU A 229 16.25 -7.82 -10.14
C LEU A 229 17.65 -8.34 -10.45
N ALA A 230 17.82 -9.14 -11.51
CA ALA A 230 19.09 -9.72 -11.92
C ALA A 230 20.05 -8.67 -12.46
N ALA A 231 19.55 -7.73 -13.26
CA ALA A 231 20.34 -6.61 -13.77
C ALA A 231 20.52 -5.47 -12.75
N TRP A 232 19.80 -5.53 -11.62
CA TRP A 232 19.76 -4.48 -10.60
C TRP A 232 19.49 -3.09 -11.21
N SER A 233 18.35 -2.95 -11.88
CA SER A 233 17.97 -1.70 -12.55
C SER A 233 16.46 -1.48 -12.57
N ALA A 234 16.04 -0.22 -12.68
CA ALA A 234 14.65 0.16 -12.89
C ALA A 234 14.54 1.30 -13.90
N ARG A 235 13.47 1.32 -14.69
CA ARG A 235 13.15 2.39 -15.64
C ARG A 235 11.70 2.81 -15.52
N THR A 236 11.41 4.09 -15.64
CA THR A 236 10.03 4.59 -15.68
C THR A 236 9.36 4.17 -17.00
N LEU A 237 8.08 3.82 -16.91
CA LEU A 237 7.22 3.53 -18.06
C LEU A 237 6.17 4.61 -18.28
N ARG A 238 5.54 5.05 -17.18
CA ARG A 238 4.41 5.97 -17.23
C ARG A 238 4.28 6.72 -15.91
N GLU A 239 3.87 7.97 -15.99
CA GLU A 239 3.57 8.80 -14.83
C GLU A 239 2.16 8.57 -14.27
N ASN A 240 1.95 9.03 -13.04
CA ASN A 240 0.68 9.01 -12.31
C ASN A 240 0.10 7.59 -12.12
N VAL A 241 0.99 6.65 -11.81
CA VAL A 241 0.64 5.26 -11.51
C VAL A 241 1.10 4.93 -10.10
N GLU A 242 0.18 4.51 -9.24
CA GLU A 242 0.49 4.08 -7.88
C GLU A 242 -0.08 2.68 -7.58
N CYS A 243 0.62 1.92 -6.73
CA CYS A 243 0.27 0.56 -6.30
C CYS A 243 -0.10 -0.38 -7.47
N PRO A 244 0.78 -0.57 -8.46
CA PRO A 244 0.50 -1.43 -9.60
C PRO A 244 0.26 -2.89 -9.21
N SER A 245 -0.62 -3.56 -9.94
CA SER A 245 -0.95 -4.97 -9.80
C SER A 245 -1.00 -5.59 -11.19
N LEU A 246 -0.04 -6.47 -11.48
CA LEU A 246 0.08 -7.15 -12.77
C LEU A 246 -1.02 -8.22 -12.91
N SER A 247 -1.64 -8.26 -14.09
CA SER A 247 -2.63 -9.27 -14.47
C SER A 247 -2.00 -10.67 -14.54
N PRO A 248 -2.78 -11.74 -14.38
CA PRO A 248 -2.27 -13.11 -14.45
C PRO A 248 -1.59 -13.44 -15.79
N ASP A 249 -2.04 -12.83 -16.88
CA ASP A 249 -1.48 -12.97 -18.24
C ASP A 249 -0.24 -12.09 -18.48
N GLY A 250 0.13 -11.22 -17.54
CA GLY A 250 1.30 -10.34 -17.64
C GLY A 250 1.16 -9.17 -18.63
N THR A 251 -0.03 -8.88 -19.15
CA THR A 251 -0.25 -7.86 -20.19
C THR A 251 -0.82 -6.55 -19.68
N ARG A 252 -1.40 -6.53 -18.47
CA ARG A 252 -2.12 -5.37 -17.93
C ARG A 252 -1.72 -5.07 -16.49
N ILE A 253 -1.78 -3.80 -16.13
CA ILE A 253 -1.56 -3.30 -14.77
C ILE A 253 -2.83 -2.63 -14.27
N ALA A 254 -3.41 -3.13 -13.18
CA ALA A 254 -4.40 -2.38 -12.42
C ALA A 254 -3.67 -1.47 -11.43
N PHE A 255 -4.11 -0.21 -11.31
CA PHE A 255 -3.44 0.77 -10.47
C PHE A 255 -4.40 1.85 -9.98
N LYS A 256 -3.97 2.62 -8.97
CA LYS A 256 -4.67 3.84 -8.56
C LYS A 256 -4.00 5.05 -9.22
N LYS A 257 -4.81 5.89 -9.86
CA LYS A 257 -4.40 7.13 -10.53
C LYS A 257 -4.86 8.32 -9.71
N LYS A 258 -3.98 9.29 -9.46
CA LYS A 258 -4.38 10.56 -8.82
C LYS A 258 -5.13 11.41 -9.86
N VAL A 259 -6.42 11.69 -9.61
CA VAL A 259 -7.29 12.46 -10.51
C VAL A 259 -7.85 13.72 -9.87
N SER A 260 -7.58 13.92 -8.57
CA SER A 260 -8.02 15.08 -7.80
C SER A 260 -6.94 15.48 -6.80
N ASP A 261 -6.87 16.78 -6.49
CA ASP A 261 -6.04 17.32 -5.41
C ASP A 261 -6.76 17.35 -4.06
N ASP A 262 -8.03 16.94 -4.01
CA ASP A 262 -8.75 16.74 -2.74
C ASP A 262 -8.08 15.60 -1.95
N PRO A 263 -7.45 15.88 -0.79
CA PRO A 263 -6.77 14.87 0.00
C PRO A 263 -7.72 13.81 0.56
N ALA A 264 -9.03 14.07 0.65
CA ALA A 264 -10.01 13.10 1.12
C ALA A 264 -10.36 12.04 0.05
N ALA A 265 -10.26 12.37 -1.24
CA ALA A 265 -10.67 11.48 -2.32
C ALA A 265 -9.82 11.62 -3.61
N PRO A 266 -8.49 11.50 -3.55
CA PRO A 266 -7.63 11.88 -4.67
C PRO A 266 -7.53 10.83 -5.79
N TRP A 267 -7.85 9.56 -5.51
CA TRP A 267 -7.54 8.44 -6.43
C TRP A 267 -8.75 7.85 -7.14
N ARG A 268 -8.53 7.25 -8.31
CA ARG A 268 -9.47 6.36 -9.01
C ARG A 268 -8.74 5.14 -9.56
N LEU A 269 -9.45 4.03 -9.71
CA LEU A 269 -8.86 2.81 -10.28
C LEU A 269 -8.87 2.86 -11.80
N TYR A 270 -7.75 2.46 -12.37
CA TYR A 270 -7.51 2.36 -13.81
C TYR A 270 -6.87 1.01 -14.13
N VAL A 271 -6.99 0.61 -15.39
CA VAL A 271 -6.19 -0.48 -15.97
C VAL A 271 -5.36 0.10 -17.11
N LEU A 272 -4.08 -0.25 -17.12
CA LEU A 272 -3.10 0.09 -18.15
C LEU A 272 -2.76 -1.18 -18.94
N ASP A 273 -2.91 -1.12 -20.26
CA ASP A 273 -2.31 -2.09 -21.18
C ASP A 273 -0.80 -1.82 -21.27
N LEU A 274 0.02 -2.84 -21.03
CA LEU A 274 1.48 -2.70 -21.09
C LEU A 274 1.99 -2.55 -22.52
N ASP A 275 1.25 -3.06 -23.50
CA ASP A 275 1.51 -2.81 -24.92
C ASP A 275 0.96 -1.43 -25.32
N GLY A 276 1.87 -0.55 -25.72
CA GLY A 276 1.54 0.82 -26.08
C GLY A 276 1.12 1.73 -24.91
N LEU A 277 1.10 1.24 -23.67
CA LEU A 277 0.86 2.04 -22.45
C LEU A 277 -0.45 2.83 -22.49
N ARG A 278 -1.55 2.20 -22.92
CA ARG A 278 -2.88 2.86 -22.94
C ARG A 278 -3.68 2.47 -21.71
N GLU A 279 -4.39 3.43 -21.12
CA GLU A 279 -5.16 3.21 -19.90
C GLU A 279 -6.62 3.61 -20.06
N HIS A 280 -7.49 2.97 -19.27
CA HIS A 280 -8.91 3.32 -19.15
C HIS A 280 -9.35 3.28 -17.69
N PRO A 281 -10.31 4.14 -17.29
CA PRO A 281 -10.87 4.12 -15.94
C PRO A 281 -11.71 2.86 -15.72
N LEU A 282 -11.79 2.41 -14.47
CA LEU A 282 -12.78 1.42 -14.05
C LEU A 282 -14.12 2.08 -13.68
N ALA A 283 -15.18 1.28 -13.59
CA ALA A 283 -16.50 1.74 -13.16
C ALA A 283 -16.56 2.17 -11.66
N GLU A 284 -15.51 1.91 -10.87
CA GLU A 284 -15.40 2.40 -9.50
C GLU A 284 -15.09 3.90 -9.46
N THR A 285 -16.06 4.66 -8.99
CA THR A 285 -15.98 6.13 -8.91
C THR A 285 -15.62 6.64 -7.51
N ARG A 286 -15.47 5.77 -6.52
CA ARG A 286 -14.98 6.15 -5.18
C ARG A 286 -13.45 6.18 -5.15
N SER A 287 -12.91 6.90 -4.16
CA SER A 287 -11.46 6.92 -3.94
C SER A 287 -10.99 5.62 -3.30
N VAL A 288 -10.05 4.95 -3.96
CA VAL A 288 -9.46 3.68 -3.49
C VAL A 288 -8.01 3.93 -3.08
N ASP A 289 -7.73 3.75 -1.79
CA ASP A 289 -6.36 3.80 -1.25
C ASP A 289 -5.86 2.41 -0.82
N ASP A 290 -5.91 1.48 -1.78
CA ASP A 290 -5.42 0.12 -1.63
C ASP A 290 -4.69 -0.34 -2.90
N GLN A 291 -4.01 -1.49 -2.84
CA GLN A 291 -3.50 -2.16 -4.04
C GLN A 291 -4.55 -3.16 -4.54
N ALA A 292 -5.10 -2.93 -5.72
CA ALA A 292 -6.08 -3.83 -6.32
C ALA A 292 -5.45 -5.21 -6.59
N ALA A 293 -6.24 -6.27 -6.48
CA ALA A 293 -5.85 -7.64 -6.80
C ALA A 293 -6.64 -8.16 -7.99
N TRP A 294 -5.97 -8.83 -8.91
CA TRP A 294 -6.66 -9.61 -9.94
C TRP A 294 -7.23 -10.87 -9.30
N LEU A 295 -8.54 -11.04 -9.39
CA LEU A 295 -9.22 -12.26 -8.92
C LEU A 295 -9.24 -13.34 -10.00
N ASP A 296 -9.21 -12.90 -11.26
CA ASP A 296 -9.08 -13.70 -12.47
C ASP A 296 -8.57 -12.76 -13.59
N GLY A 297 -8.66 -13.16 -14.86
CA GLY A 297 -8.22 -12.34 -16.00
C GLY A 297 -9.14 -11.16 -16.36
N ALA A 298 -10.31 -11.03 -15.73
CA ALA A 298 -11.35 -10.06 -16.05
C ALA A 298 -11.88 -9.28 -14.84
N THR A 299 -11.63 -9.73 -13.62
CA THR A 299 -12.21 -9.17 -12.39
C THR A 299 -11.13 -8.68 -11.45
N LEU A 300 -11.28 -7.45 -10.97
CA LEU A 300 -10.44 -6.87 -9.92
C LEU A 300 -11.17 -6.86 -8.59
N GLY A 301 -10.45 -7.14 -7.50
CA GLY A 301 -10.89 -7.00 -6.12
C GLY A 301 -10.07 -5.94 -5.37
N TYR A 302 -10.70 -5.17 -4.50
CA TYR A 302 -10.05 -4.09 -3.75
C TYR A 302 -10.81 -3.78 -2.47
N ALA A 303 -10.12 -3.23 -1.47
CA ALA A 303 -10.77 -2.81 -0.23
C ALA A 303 -11.21 -1.34 -0.29
N LEU A 304 -12.38 -1.06 0.28
CA LEU A 304 -12.89 0.28 0.57
C LEU A 304 -13.25 0.39 2.05
N PRO A 305 -13.32 1.60 2.63
CA PRO A 305 -13.89 1.79 3.96
C PRO A 305 -15.28 1.15 4.07
N GLY A 306 -15.50 0.39 5.14
CA GLY A 306 -16.74 -0.33 5.37
C GLY A 306 -17.87 0.56 5.90
N GLY A 307 -19.11 0.14 5.69
CA GLY A 307 -20.29 0.73 6.35
C GLY A 307 -20.54 0.15 7.75
N ASP A 308 -21.42 0.79 8.53
CA ASP A 308 -22.01 0.23 9.76
C ASP A 308 -20.99 -0.18 10.84
N GLY A 309 -19.90 0.59 10.98
CA GLY A 309 -18.86 0.34 11.99
C GLY A 309 -17.81 -0.71 11.58
N ARG A 310 -17.92 -1.30 10.37
CA ARG A 310 -16.86 -2.13 9.78
C ARG A 310 -15.71 -1.25 9.31
N SER A 311 -14.47 -1.73 9.47
CA SER A 311 -13.29 -0.97 9.02
C SER A 311 -13.15 -0.97 7.50
N THR A 312 -13.29 -2.12 6.85
CA THR A 312 -13.15 -2.28 5.39
C THR A 312 -14.11 -3.32 4.82
N ASP A 313 -14.44 -3.18 3.54
CA ASP A 313 -15.17 -4.14 2.73
C ASP A 313 -14.39 -4.46 1.44
N ILE A 314 -14.45 -5.71 0.95
CA ILE A 314 -13.95 -6.07 -0.37
C ILE A 314 -15.03 -5.87 -1.42
N TRP A 315 -14.70 -5.06 -2.42
CA TRP A 315 -15.49 -4.81 -3.61
C TRP A 315 -14.82 -5.44 -4.82
N THR A 316 -15.62 -5.70 -5.85
CA THR A 316 -15.16 -6.22 -7.14
C THR A 316 -15.69 -5.41 -8.29
N VAL A 317 -14.94 -5.32 -9.39
CA VAL A 317 -15.34 -4.60 -10.61
C VAL A 317 -14.73 -5.29 -11.85
N PRO A 318 -15.43 -5.29 -13.00
CA PRO A 318 -14.84 -5.70 -14.27
C PRO A 318 -13.62 -4.83 -14.63
N ALA A 319 -12.54 -5.47 -15.07
CA ALA A 319 -11.28 -4.81 -15.40
C ALA A 319 -11.32 -4.06 -16.74
N ASP A 320 -12.34 -4.30 -17.57
CA ASP A 320 -12.56 -3.60 -18.84
C ASP A 320 -13.25 -2.23 -18.67
N GLY A 321 -13.60 -1.86 -17.42
CA GLY A 321 -14.27 -0.61 -17.09
C GLY A 321 -15.77 -0.61 -17.33
N THR A 322 -16.35 -1.74 -17.76
CA THR A 322 -17.80 -1.91 -17.90
C THR A 322 -18.44 -2.33 -16.58
N GLY A 323 -19.77 -2.45 -16.57
CA GLY A 323 -20.54 -2.92 -15.42
C GLY A 323 -20.53 -1.94 -14.25
N ALA A 324 -20.56 -2.47 -13.03
CA ALA A 324 -20.59 -1.68 -11.81
C ALA A 324 -19.81 -2.39 -10.68
N PRO A 325 -19.25 -1.63 -9.72
CA PRO A 325 -18.71 -2.19 -8.48
C PRO A 325 -19.76 -2.98 -7.70
N VAL A 326 -19.38 -4.17 -7.23
CA VAL A 326 -20.23 -5.02 -6.39
C VAL A 326 -19.52 -5.34 -5.08
N LEU A 327 -20.22 -5.13 -3.96
CA LEU A 327 -19.76 -5.56 -2.65
C LEU A 327 -19.67 -7.09 -2.65
N ARG A 328 -18.47 -7.63 -2.50
CA ARG A 328 -18.23 -9.07 -2.56
C ARG A 328 -18.16 -9.68 -1.16
N VAL A 329 -17.37 -9.07 -0.27
CA VAL A 329 -17.21 -9.55 1.11
C VAL A 329 -17.27 -8.36 2.08
N PRO A 330 -18.32 -8.27 2.92
CA PRO A 330 -18.36 -7.25 3.97
C PRO A 330 -17.35 -7.56 5.07
N GLY A 331 -16.74 -6.54 5.67
CA GLY A 331 -15.82 -6.70 6.79
C GLY A 331 -14.52 -7.41 6.39
N ALA A 332 -13.95 -7.08 5.23
CA ALA A 332 -12.79 -7.78 4.70
C ALA A 332 -11.78 -6.82 4.03
N SER A 333 -10.53 -7.27 3.91
CA SER A 333 -9.47 -6.61 3.13
C SER A 333 -8.45 -7.62 2.63
N SER A 334 -7.43 -7.17 1.87
CA SER A 334 -6.39 -8.04 1.30
C SER A 334 -6.98 -9.18 0.45
N PRO A 335 -7.77 -8.89 -0.61
CA PRO A 335 -8.30 -9.91 -1.50
C PRO A 335 -7.16 -10.68 -2.19
N VAL A 336 -7.23 -12.01 -2.18
CA VAL A 336 -6.28 -12.89 -2.86
C VAL A 336 -7.04 -14.01 -3.56
N ALA A 337 -6.90 -14.13 -4.88
CA ALA A 337 -7.33 -15.32 -5.58
C ALA A 337 -6.27 -16.42 -5.45
N VAL A 338 -6.66 -17.52 -4.82
CA VAL A 338 -5.84 -18.73 -4.76
C VAL A 338 -6.32 -19.69 -5.83
N GLN A 339 -5.40 -20.14 -6.68
CA GLN A 339 -5.64 -21.17 -7.67
C GLN A 339 -5.43 -22.57 -7.08
N ALA A 340 -6.00 -23.57 -7.73
CA ALA A 340 -5.78 -24.96 -7.35
C ALA A 340 -4.27 -25.31 -7.52
N PRO A 341 -3.71 -26.16 -6.64
CA PRO A 341 -2.33 -26.63 -6.78
C PRO A 341 -2.11 -27.24 -8.18
N GLY A 342 -1.02 -26.86 -8.85
CA GLY A 342 -0.64 -27.42 -10.15
C GLY A 342 -1.27 -26.78 -11.39
N ALA A 343 -2.14 -25.77 -11.24
CA ALA A 343 -2.48 -24.91 -12.36
C ALA A 343 -1.28 -24.00 -12.67
N ALA A 344 -0.60 -24.24 -13.79
CA ALA A 344 0.38 -23.28 -14.29
C ALA A 344 -0.35 -21.94 -14.53
N PRO A 345 0.27 -20.78 -14.21
CA PRO A 345 -0.27 -19.51 -14.66
C PRO A 345 -0.43 -19.59 -16.18
N ALA A 346 -1.54 -19.09 -16.73
CA ALA A 346 -1.82 -19.09 -18.16
C ALA A 346 -0.75 -18.26 -18.90
N GLY A 347 0.38 -18.89 -19.19
CA GLY A 347 1.49 -18.33 -19.93
C GLY A 347 1.29 -18.60 -21.42
N ASN A 348 1.43 -17.54 -22.21
CA ASN A 348 1.38 -17.52 -23.66
C ASN A 348 1.89 -18.82 -24.32
N ALA A 349 0.98 -19.55 -24.96
CA ALA A 349 1.35 -20.39 -26.09
C ALA A 349 1.72 -19.47 -27.25
N ALA A 350 2.97 -18.98 -27.27
CA ALA A 350 3.52 -18.34 -28.45
C ALA A 350 3.54 -19.38 -29.58
N ALA A 351 2.79 -19.09 -30.64
CA ALA A 351 2.73 -19.88 -31.85
C ALA A 351 4.13 -20.04 -32.45
N GLY A 352 4.70 -21.24 -32.33
CA GLY A 352 5.88 -21.64 -33.09
C GLY A 352 5.48 -21.84 -34.54
N SER A 353 5.73 -20.85 -35.39
CA SER A 353 5.72 -21.00 -36.84
C SER A 353 6.92 -21.88 -37.24
N GLY A 354 6.69 -23.19 -37.36
CA GLY A 354 7.65 -24.12 -37.95
C GLY A 354 7.80 -23.86 -39.44
N HIS A 355 8.91 -23.23 -39.83
CA HIS A 355 9.40 -23.22 -41.20
C HIS A 355 9.74 -24.66 -41.61
N THR A 356 9.01 -25.20 -42.59
CA THR A 356 9.40 -26.41 -43.31
C THR A 356 10.44 -26.04 -44.37
N ALA A 357 11.70 -26.38 -44.12
CA ALA A 357 12.70 -26.52 -45.16
C ALA A 357 12.79 -28.02 -45.53
N GLY A 358 12.34 -28.37 -46.73
CA GLY A 358 12.51 -29.70 -47.31
C GLY A 358 13.14 -29.56 -48.68
N HIS A 359 14.42 -29.94 -48.77
CA HIS A 359 15.13 -30.17 -50.02
C HIS A 359 14.52 -31.36 -50.77
N GLY A 360 14.34 -31.18 -52.08
CA GLY A 360 14.13 -32.22 -53.08
C GLY A 360 14.71 -31.74 -54.40
#